data_AF-A0A924G1F5-F1
#
_entry.id   AF-A0A924G1F5-F1
#
_cell.length_a   1.000
_cell.length_b   1.000
_cell.length_c   1.000
_cell.angle_alpha   90.00
_cell.angle_beta   90.00
_cell.angle_gamma   90.00
#
_symmetry.space_group_name_H-M   'P 1'
#
loop_
_entity.id
_entity.type
_entity.pdbx_description
1 polymer ?
#
loop_
_entity_poly.entity_id
_entity_poly.type
_entity_poly.pdbx_seq_one_letter_code
_entity_poly.pdbx_strand_id
1 'polypeptide(L)' 'MKIIVTGGAGFIGSNFVRFIYRERPDWEIVVFDKLTYAGNKANIAGLDEQRVSLIEADICDERMVDQAVAQCDAVIHFAA' A
#
# COMPACT_ATOMS: atom_id res chain seq x y z
N MET A 1 -0.08 -14.09 3.73
CA MET A 1 0.07 -12.94 4.67
C MET A 1 -0.43 -11.71 3.95
N LYS A 2 -1.12 -10.81 4.65
CA LYS A 2 -1.65 -9.57 4.10
C LYS A 2 -1.01 -8.38 4.80
N ILE A 3 -0.37 -7.51 4.03
CA ILE A 3 0.33 -6.34 4.56
C ILE A 3 -0.31 -5.05 4.06
N ILE A 4 -0.21 -4.00 4.87
CA ILE A 4 -0.53 -2.64 4.45
C ILE A 4 0.76 -1.82 4.32
N VAL A 5 0.90 -1.14 3.18
CA VAL A 5 2.02 -0.27 2.87
C VAL A 5 1.49 1.15 2.72
N THR A 6 1.67 1.95 3.77
CA THR A 6 1.30 3.37 3.70
C THR A 6 2.33 4.15 2.88
N GLY A 7 1.90 5.13 2.08
CA GLY A 7 2.82 5.86 1.18
C GLY A 7 3.34 4.99 0.03
N GLY A 8 2.65 3.88 -0.25
CA GLY A 8 3.06 2.88 -1.25
C GLY A 8 2.93 3.35 -2.70
N ALA A 9 2.35 4.51 -2.98
CA ALA A 9 2.35 5.12 -4.30
C ALA A 9 3.49 6.15 -4.49
N GLY A 10 4.25 6.46 -3.43
CA GLY A 10 5.47 7.28 -3.49
C GLY A 10 6.68 6.52 -4.06
N PHE A 11 7.85 7.16 -4.07
CA PHE A 11 9.06 6.58 -4.68
C PHE A 11 9.54 5.29 -4.00
N ILE A 12 9.90 5.35 -2.71
CA ILE A 12 10.42 4.18 -1.98
C ILE A 12 9.30 3.15 -1.76
N GLY A 13 8.12 3.63 -1.35
CA GLY A 13 6.97 2.77 -1.07
C GLY A 13 6.57 1.91 -2.27
N SER A 14 6.51 2.48 -3.48
CA SER A 14 6.15 1.71 -4.69
C SER A 14 7.21 0.71 -5.13
N ASN A 15 8.49 1.03 -4.94
CA ASN A 15 9.57 0.06 -5.16
C ASN A 15 9.47 -1.10 -4.17
N PHE A 16 9.17 -0.83 -2.90
CA PHE A 16 8.92 -1.86 -1.91
C PHE A 16 7.71 -2.74 -2.27
N VAL A 17 6.59 -2.13 -2.69
CA VAL A 17 5.40 -2.86 -3.16
C VAL A 17 5.76 -3.80 -4.32
N ARG A 18 6.47 -3.31 -5.33
CA ARG A 18 6.91 -4.13 -6.49
C ARG A 18 7.88 -5.23 -6.09
N PHE A 19 8.79 -4.95 -5.15
CA PHE A 19 9.72 -5.93 -4.61
C PHE A 19 8.98 -7.06 -3.90
N ILE A 20 8.10 -6.75 -2.95
CA ILE A 20 7.32 -7.76 -2.22
C ILE A 20 6.40 -8.54 -3.15
N TYR A 21 5.75 -7.88 -4.11
CA TYR A 21 4.90 -8.54 -5.10
C TYR A 21 5.63 -9.68 -5.84
N ARG A 22 6.92 -9.47 -6.15
CA ARG A 22 7.79 -10.45 -6.82
C ARG A 22 8.35 -11.51 -5.85
N GLU A 23 8.88 -11.10 -4.71
CA GLU A 23 9.59 -12.00 -3.79
C GLU A 23 8.64 -12.84 -2.90
N ARG A 24 7.39 -12.39 -2.73
CA ARG A 24 6.36 -13.04 -1.92
C ARG A 24 5.08 -13.24 -2.74
N PRO A 25 5.06 -14.21 -3.68
CA PRO A 25 3.92 -14.42 -4.58
C PRO A 25 2.63 -14.86 -3.86
N ASP A 26 2.74 -15.34 -2.64
CA ASP A 26 1.64 -15.78 -1.76
C ASP A 26 1.11 -14.66 -0.84
N TRP A 27 1.64 -13.44 -0.94
CA TRP A 27 1.22 -12.31 -0.12
C TRP A 27 0.27 -11.38 -0.87
N GLU A 28 -0.62 -10.76 -0.10
CA GLU A 28 -1.51 -9.66 -0.51
C GLU A 28 -0.95 -8.33 0.02
N ILE A 29 -1.05 -7.29 -0.79
CA ILE A 29 -0.55 -5.95 -0.49
C ILE A 29 -1.70 -4.96 -0.60
N VAL A 30 -1.93 -4.20 0.47
CA VAL A 30 -2.83 -3.05 0.48
C VAL A 30 -1.94 -1.81 0.46
N VAL A 31 -1.94 -1.08 -0.66
CA VAL A 31 -1.34 0.25 -0.72
C VAL A 31 -2.32 1.23 -0.11
N PHE A 32 -1.89 1.96 0.92
CA PHE A 32 -2.69 2.99 1.57
C PHE A 32 -2.01 4.33 1.34
N ASP A 33 -2.61 5.20 0.54
CA ASP A 33 -1.92 6.42 0.10
C ASP A 33 -2.89 7.58 -0.07
N LYS A 34 -2.49 8.78 0.36
CA LYS A 34 -3.29 10.00 0.20
C LYS A 34 -3.23 10.56 -1.21
N LEU A 35 -2.30 10.07 -2.03
CA LEU A 35 -2.02 10.57 -3.38
C LEU A 35 -1.86 12.09 -3.39
N THR A 36 -0.99 12.57 -2.49
CA THR A 36 -0.52 13.95 -2.54
C THR A 36 0.28 14.19 -3.83
N TYR A 37 0.87 15.36 -4.00
CA TYR A 37 1.72 15.65 -5.16
C TYR A 37 2.87 14.62 -5.37
N ALA A 38 3.31 13.93 -4.30
CA ALA A 38 4.38 12.95 -4.36
C ALA A 38 3.90 11.51 -4.63
N GLY A 39 2.60 11.25 -4.56
CA GLY A 39 2.00 9.94 -4.82
C GLY A 39 1.53 9.82 -6.27
N ASN A 40 1.80 8.69 -6.93
CA ASN A 40 1.38 8.46 -8.32
C ASN A 40 0.89 7.02 -8.54
N LYS A 41 -0.38 6.86 -8.96
CA LYS A 41 -0.97 5.54 -9.28
C LYS A 41 -0.18 4.78 -10.34
N ALA A 42 0.48 5.47 -11.28
CA ALA A 42 1.33 4.84 -12.29
C ALA A 42 2.50 4.04 -11.68
N ASN A 43 2.96 4.41 -10.48
CA ASN A 43 4.05 3.71 -9.81
C ASN A 43 3.68 2.27 -9.42
N ILE A 44 2.39 1.97 -9.22
CA ILE A 44 1.87 0.64 -8.90
C ILE A 44 1.04 0.02 -10.03
N ALA A 45 0.93 0.71 -11.17
CA ALA A 45 0.21 0.19 -12.33
C ALA A 45 0.87 -1.09 -12.90
N GLY A 46 0.04 -1.97 -13.48
CA GLY A 46 0.47 -3.24 -14.08
C GLY A 46 0.74 -4.36 -13.08
N LEU A 47 0.42 -4.16 -11.79
CA LEU A 47 0.36 -5.21 -10.79
C LEU A 47 -1.04 -5.84 -10.80
N ASP A 48 -1.13 -7.12 -10.44
CA ASP A 48 -2.41 -7.82 -10.33
C ASP A 48 -3.26 -7.20 -9.21
N GLU A 49 -4.42 -6.64 -9.58
CA GLU A 49 -5.34 -5.95 -8.65
C GLU A 49 -5.96 -6.88 -7.61
N GLN A 50 -5.97 -8.21 -7.85
CA GLN A 50 -6.40 -9.18 -6.85
C GLN A 50 -5.37 -9.34 -5.72
N ARG A 51 -4.09 -9.01 -6.00
CA ARG A 51 -2.98 -9.13 -5.05
C ARG A 51 -2.51 -7.79 -4.51
N VAL A 52 -2.68 -6.72 -5.28
CA VAL A 52 -2.28 -5.37 -4.91
C VAL A 52 -3.48 -4.44 -5.05
N SER A 53 -4.05 -4.06 -3.93
CA SER A 53 -5.18 -3.13 -3.87
C SER A 53 -4.72 -1.74 -3.42
N LEU A 54 -5.46 -0.70 -3.82
CA LEU A 54 -5.21 0.67 -3.41
C LEU A 54 -6.39 1.19 -2.58
N ILE A 55 -6.10 1.69 -1.38
CA ILE A 55 -7.00 2.50 -0.57
C ILE A 55 -6.47 3.93 -0.61
N GLU A 56 -7.25 4.82 -1.24
CA GLU A 56 -6.92 6.24 -1.33
C GLU A 56 -7.46 6.97 -0.09
N ALA A 57 -6.59 7.25 0.87
CA ALA A 57 -6.97 7.79 2.18
C ALA A 57 -5.80 8.47 2.91
N ASP A 58 -6.12 9.31 3.90
CA ASP A 58 -5.13 9.94 4.79
C ASP A 58 -4.81 9.01 5.98
N ILE A 59 -3.53 8.87 6.32
CA ILE A 59 -3.09 8.11 7.51
C ILE A 59 -3.57 8.77 8.82
N CYS A 60 -3.96 10.04 8.79
CA CYS A 60 -4.55 10.73 9.91
C CYS A 60 -6.06 10.46 10.07
N ASP A 61 -6.70 9.76 9.12
CA ASP A 61 -8.09 9.29 9.27
C ASP A 61 -8.12 7.99 10.08
N GLU A 62 -8.31 8.14 11.39
CA GLU A 62 -8.34 7.04 12.36
C GLU A 62 -9.30 5.92 11.94
N ARG A 63 -10.49 6.26 11.44
CA ARG A 63 -11.49 5.26 11.05
C ARG A 63 -11.01 4.44 9.85
N MET A 64 -10.42 5.11 8.86
CA MET A 64 -9.89 4.44 7.67
C MET A 64 -8.70 3.56 8.01
N VAL A 65 -7.80 4.03 8.88
CA VAL A 65 -6.66 3.23 9.36
C VAL A 65 -7.14 2.00 10.13
N ASP A 66 -8.07 2.15 11.07
CA ASP A 66 -8.63 1.05 11.85
C ASP A 66 -9.20 -0.05 10.94
N GLN A 67 -10.01 0.35 9.95
CA GLN A 67 -10.60 -0.59 9.00
C GLN A 67 -9.55 -1.33 8.16
N ALA A 68 -8.53 -0.61 7.69
CA ALA A 68 -7.50 -1.17 6.83
C ALA A 68 -6.54 -2.09 7.61
N VAL A 69 -6.13 -1.69 8.82
CA VAL A 69 -5.23 -2.45 9.69
C VAL A 69 -5.92 -3.70 10.24
N ALA A 70 -7.20 -3.65 10.59
CA ALA A 70 -7.95 -4.81 11.11
C ALA A 70 -7.97 -6.02 10.16
N GLN A 71 -7.72 -5.79 8.86
CA GLN A 71 -7.67 -6.84 7.85
C GLN A 71 -6.24 -7.28 7.48
N CYS A 72 -5.21 -6.74 8.13
CA CYS A 72 -3.81 -6.96 7.78
C CYS A 72 -2.99 -7.49 8.96
N ASP A 73 -1.96 -8.26 8.65
CA ASP A 73 -1.06 -8.88 9.63
C ASP A 73 0.08 -7.93 10.05
N ALA A 74 0.45 -6.97 9.20
CA ALA A 74 1.55 -6.04 9.45
C ALA A 74 1.39 -4.70 8.72
N VAL A 75 1.98 -3.65 9.31
CA VAL A 75 2.04 -2.29 8.75
C VAL A 75 3.48 -1.95 8.38
N ILE A 76 3.67 -1.47 7.15
CA ILE A 76 4.93 -0.89 6.68
C ILE A 76 4.67 0.59 6.37
N HIS A 77 5.36 1.48 7.08
CA HIS A 77 5.04 2.91 7.10
C HIS A 77 6.05 3.77 6.33
N PHE A 78 5.70 4.19 5.09
CA PHE A 78 6.49 5.14 4.30
C PHE A 78 5.82 6.51 4.12
N ALA A 79 4.53 6.64 4.43
CA ALA A 79 3.83 7.91 4.33
C ALA A 79 4.45 8.94 5.29
N ALA A 80 4.69 10.15 4.78
CA ALA A 80 5.27 11.29 5.50
C ALA A 80 4.80 12.62 4.87
#